data_AF-A0A962YYR6-F1
#
_entry.id   AF-A0A962YYR6-F1
#
_cell.length_a   1.000
_cell.length_b   1.000
_cell.length_c   1.000
_cell.angle_alpha   90.00
_cell.angle_beta   90.00
_cell.angle_gamma   90.00
#
_symmetry.space_group_name_H-M   'P 1'
#
loop_
_entity.id
_entity.type
_entity.pdbx_description
1 polymer ?
#
loop_
_entity_poly.entity_id
_entity_poly.type
_entity_poly.pdbx_seq_one_letter_code
_entity_poly.pdbx_strand_id
1 'polypeptide(L)' 'MDERKAHNQLWYQQTPESLLIAFDVDSELGLPDHEVDRRRQQYGDNAIEQPRGRSFILIFAQQFQSLLILILM' A
#
# COMPACT_ATOMS: atom_id res chain seq x y z
N MET A 1 -19.81 0.04 7.38
CA MET A 1 -19.19 -0.69 6.27
C MET A 1 -17.80 -1.07 6.74
N ASP A 2 -17.59 -2.36 6.98
CA ASP A 2 -16.45 -2.90 7.74
C ASP A 2 -15.48 -3.58 6.78
N GLU A 3 -14.35 -2.92 6.49
CA GLU A 3 -13.35 -3.32 5.48
C GLU A 3 -12.53 -4.58 5.87
N ARG A 4 -12.85 -5.20 7.02
CA ARG A 4 -12.07 -6.31 7.58
C ARG A 4 -12.50 -7.72 7.12
N LYS A 5 -13.59 -7.87 6.37
CA LYS A 5 -14.13 -9.21 6.03
C LYS A 5 -13.42 -9.97 4.90
N ALA A 6 -12.50 -9.35 4.17
CA ALA A 6 -11.86 -9.98 3.01
C ALA A 6 -10.57 -10.79 3.30
N HIS A 7 -10.11 -10.88 4.55
CA HIS A 7 -8.81 -11.48 4.86
C HIS A 7 -8.80 -13.00 5.11
N ASN A 8 -9.92 -13.71 4.91
CA ASN A 8 -10.00 -15.16 5.10
C ASN A 8 -10.58 -15.93 3.91
N GLN A 9 -10.47 -15.36 2.70
CA GLN A 9 -10.84 -16.08 1.49
C GLN A 9 -9.59 -16.78 0.95
N LEU A 10 -9.60 -18.12 0.94
CA LEU A 10 -8.48 -18.95 0.50
C LEU A 10 -8.44 -18.97 -1.04
N TRP A 11 -8.04 -17.85 -1.65
CA TRP A 11 -8.03 -17.66 -3.11
C TRP A 11 -7.28 -18.78 -3.84
N TYR A 12 -6.21 -19.30 -3.24
CA TYR A 12 -5.41 -20.39 -3.77
C TYR A 12 -6.13 -21.75 -3.82
N GLN A 13 -7.30 -21.88 -3.19
CA GLN A 13 -8.14 -23.09 -3.24
C GLN A 13 -9.25 -22.99 -4.28
N GLN A 14 -9.46 -21.82 -4.89
CA GLN A 14 -10.48 -21.64 -5.92
C GLN A 14 -9.96 -22.11 -7.28
N THR A 15 -10.88 -22.51 -8.15
CA THR A 15 -10.52 -22.86 -9.52
C THR A 15 -10.21 -21.61 -10.33
N PRO A 16 -9.38 -21.71 -11.38
CA PRO A 16 -9.05 -20.58 -12.25
C PRO A 16 -10.29 -19.89 -12.83
N GLU A 17 -11.31 -20.66 -13.22
CA GLU A 17 -12.54 -20.14 -13.84
C GLU A 17 -13.33 -19.28 -12.84
N SER A 18 -13.44 -19.74 -11.59
CA SER A 18 -14.08 -18.99 -10.52
C SER A 18 -13.34 -17.67 -10.23
N LEU A 19 -12.01 -17.69 -10.29
CA LEU A 19 -11.19 -16.50 -10.10
C LEU A 19 -11.35 -15.50 -11.25
N LEU A 20 -11.34 -15.97 -12.50
CA LEU A 20 -11.52 -15.10 -13.67
C LEU A 20 -12.87 -14.38 -13.64
N ILE A 21 -13.93 -15.08 -13.23
CA ILE A 21 -15.26 -14.46 -13.03
C ILE A 21 -15.24 -13.48 -11.85
N ALA A 22 -14.64 -13.87 -10.71
CA ALA A 22 -14.62 -13.02 -9.51
C ALA A 22 -13.84 -11.72 -9.70
N PHE A 23 -12.76 -11.76 -10.49
CA PHE A 23 -11.92 -10.60 -10.80
C PHE A 23 -12.33 -9.88 -12.08
N ASP A 24 -13.32 -10.39 -12.82
CA ASP A 24 -13.78 -9.87 -14.11
C ASP A 24 -12.61 -9.68 -15.09
N VAL A 25 -11.83 -10.75 -15.29
CA VAL A 25 -10.62 -10.78 -16.11
C VAL A 25 -10.77 -11.83 -17.19
N ASP A 26 -10.39 -11.49 -18.41
CA ASP A 26 -10.22 -12.46 -19.50
C ASP A 26 -8.86 -13.16 -19.40
N SER A 27 -8.82 -14.48 -19.54
CA SER A 27 -7.58 -15.25 -19.40
C SER A 27 -6.58 -15.05 -20.53
N GLU A 28 -7.03 -14.70 -21.74
CA GLU A 28 -6.19 -14.54 -22.92
C GLU A 28 -5.84 -13.07 -23.19
N LEU A 29 -6.80 -12.18 -22.96
CA LEU A 29 -6.68 -10.75 -23.24
C LEU A 29 -6.35 -9.91 -22.01
N GLY A 30 -6.56 -10.45 -20.81
CA GLY A 30 -6.33 -9.74 -19.55
C GLY A 30 -7.39 -8.68 -19.26
N LEU A 31 -6.98 -7.62 -18.56
CA LEU A 31 -7.84 -6.47 -18.26
C LEU A 31 -7.74 -5.41 -19.35
N PRO A 32 -8.86 -4.81 -19.77
CA PRO A 32 -8.82 -3.69 -20.71
C PRO A 32 -8.29 -2.42 -20.01
N ASP A 33 -7.66 -1.53 -20.78
CA ASP A 33 -6.95 -0.36 -20.24
C ASP A 33 -7.83 0.54 -19.34
N HIS A 34 -9.09 0.74 -19.72
CA HIS A 34 -10.04 1.53 -18.92
C HIS A 34 -10.29 0.94 -17.53
N GLU A 35 -10.29 -0.38 -17.42
CA GLU A 35 -10.51 -1.09 -16.17
C GLU A 35 -9.24 -1.05 -15.31
N VAL A 36 -8.07 -1.10 -15.93
CA VAL A 36 -6.78 -0.90 -15.25
C VAL A 36 -6.72 0.50 -14.65
N ASP A 37 -7.07 1.54 -15.41
CA ASP A 37 -7.07 2.92 -14.92
C ASP A 37 -8.07 3.13 -13.79
N ARG A 38 -9.29 2.57 -13.93
CA ARG A 38 -10.30 2.60 -12.86
C ARG A 38 -9.77 1.96 -11.58
N ARG A 39 -9.14 0.78 -11.68
CA ARG A 39 -8.58 0.06 -10.53
C ARG A 39 -7.40 0.82 -9.92
N ARG A 40 -6.52 1.42 -10.72
CA ARG A 40 -5.41 2.26 -10.21
C ARG A 40 -5.92 3.48 -9.44
N GLN A 41 -6.99 4.12 -9.91
CA GLN A 41 -7.61 5.22 -9.16
C GLN A 41 -8.25 4.76 -7.84
N GLN A 42 -8.81 3.55 -7.81
CA GLN A 42 -9.47 3.00 -6.62
C GLN A 42 -8.49 2.47 -5.57
N TYR A 43 -7.46 1.73 -5.99
CA TYR A 43 -6.55 1.01 -5.11
C TYR A 43 -5.18 1.68 -4.94
N GLY A 44 -4.88 2.67 -5.78
CA GLY A 44 -3.57 3.29 -5.83
C GLY A 44 -2.55 2.43 -6.57
N ASP A 45 -1.29 2.88 -6.51
CA ASP A 45 -0.18 2.15 -7.10
C ASP A 45 0.13 0.89 -6.31
N ASN A 46 0.51 -0.18 -7.01
CA ASN A 46 1.03 -1.39 -6.39
C ASN A 46 2.48 -1.17 -5.91
N ALA A 47 2.65 -0.29 -4.93
CA ALA A 47 3.92 0.08 -4.35
C ALA A 47 3.79 0.15 -2.83
N ILE A 48 4.83 -0.32 -2.14
CA ILE A 48 4.92 -0.17 -0.69
C ILE A 48 5.31 1.27 -0.42
N GLU A 49 4.49 1.98 0.36
CA GLU A 49 4.81 3.34 0.81
C GLU A 49 6.13 3.35 1.57
N GLN A 50 7.10 4.11 1.06
CA GLN A 50 8.34 4.30 1.78
C GLN A 50 8.11 5.29 2.92
N PRO A 51 8.63 5.00 4.13
CA PRO A 51 8.54 5.95 5.22
C PRO A 51 9.22 7.26 4.80
N ARG A 52 8.54 8.39 5.04
CA ARG A 52 9.13 9.70 4.75
C ARG A 52 10.43 9.85 5.54
N GLY A 53 11.52 10.18 4.84
CA GLY A 53 12.78 10.52 5.49
C GLY A 53 12.58 11.68 6.47
N ARG A 54 13.27 11.63 7.62
CA ARG A 54 13.26 12.78 8.54
C ARG A 54 14.02 13.94 7.89
N SER A 55 13.47 15.14 8.01
CA SER A 55 14.13 16.36 7.52
C SER A 55 15.46 16.57 8.26
N PHE A 56 16.51 16.96 7.52
CA PHE A 56 17.82 17.29 8.09
C PHE A 56 17.74 18.34 9.20
N ILE A 57 16.90 19.37 9.00
CA ILE A 57 16.69 20.45 9.98
C ILE A 57 16.04 19.89 11.26
N LEU A 58 15.09 18.96 11.10
CA LEU A 58 14.43 18.31 12.22
C LEU A 58 15.41 17.42 13.01
N ILE A 59 16.25 16.68 12.30
CA ILE A 59 17.30 15.84 12.90
C ILE A 59 18.29 16.70 13.69
N PHE A 60 18.72 17.84 13.15
CA PHE A 60 19.61 18.78 13.81
C PHE A 60 18.99 19.38 15.07
N ALA A 61 17.75 19.88 14.99
CA ALA A 61 17.04 20.44 16.14
C ALA A 61 16.82 19.41 17.26
N GLN A 62 16.59 18.14 16.90
CA GLN A 62 16.39 17.06 17.86
C GLN A 62 17.63 16.80 18.75
N GLN A 63 18.85 17.12 18.28
CA GLN A 63 20.06 16.97 19.11
C GLN A 63 20.02 17.87 20.35
N PHE A 64 19.52 19.10 20.23
CA PHE A 64 19.44 20.05 21.35
C PHE A 64 18.40 19.68 22.42
N GLN A 65 17.55 18.67 22.17
CA GLN A 65 16.61 18.14 23.16
C GLN A 65 17.26 17.13 24.11
N SER A 66 18.54 16.77 23.89
CA SER A 66 19.27 15.88 24.79
C SER A 66 19.61 16.59 26.11
N LEU A 67 19.31 15.95 27.24
CA LEU A 67 19.66 16.44 28.58
C LEU A 67 21.14 16.78 28.71
N LEU A 68 22.03 15.96 28.11
CA LEU A 68 23.47 16.21 28.13
C LEU A 68 23.85 17.49 27.40
N ILE A 69 23.18 17.80 26.28
CA ILE A 69 23.42 19.03 25.53
C ILE A 69 22.89 20.23 26.31
N LEU A 70 21.74 20.11 26.98
CA LEU A 70 21.21 21.16 27.85
C LEU A 70 22.15 21.53 29.00
N ILE A 71 22.90 20.56 29.53
CA ILE A 71 23.89 20.79 30.60
C ILE A 71 25.16 21.45 30.05
N LEU A 72 25.50 21.20 28.79
CA LEU A 72 26.74 21.70 28.17
C LEU A 72 26.63 23.12 27.61
N MET A 73 25.40 23.64 27.46
CA MET A 73 25.10 24.99 26.97
C MET A 73 25.22 26.06 28.05
#